data_AF-A0A2A5C3Z0-F1
#
_entry.id   AF-A0A2A5C3Z0-F1
#
_cell.length_a   1.000
_cell.length_b   1.000
_cell.length_c   1.000
_cell.angle_alpha   90.00
_cell.angle_beta   90.00
_cell.angle_gamma   90.00
#
_symmetry.space_group_name_H-M   'P 1'
#
loop_
_entity.id
_entity.type
_entity.pdbx_description
1 polymer ?
#
loop_
_entity_poly.entity_id
_entity_poly.type
_entity_poly.pdbx_seq_one_letter_code
_entity_poly.pdbx_strand_id
1 'polypeptide(L)'
;MYKFAAISLIILFVASCDTEPEQINYDILVSGSDDYPQYKEAFITATKRLILTGKCDSNDFEYIGGWVKSTNYVDDPIYFMYCGEMSNDGKIYLNTETGEVFRQ
;
A
#
# COMPACT_ATOMS: atom_id res chain seq x y z
N MET A 1 51.53 6.70 11.44
CA MET A 1 51.46 7.57 10.24
C MET A 1 50.00 7.76 9.87
N TYR A 2 49.36 8.80 10.41
CA TYR A 2 48.05 9.28 9.93
C TYR A 2 48.31 10.62 9.25
N LYS A 3 48.08 10.69 7.94
CA LYS A 3 48.09 11.93 7.18
C LYS A 3 46.66 12.49 7.26
N PHE A 4 46.42 13.40 8.20
CA PHE A 4 45.22 14.24 8.18
C PHE A 4 45.42 15.33 7.13
N ALA A 5 44.66 15.28 6.04
CA ALA A 5 44.53 16.39 5.11
C ALA A 5 43.29 17.19 5.52
N ALA A 6 43.50 18.42 5.96
CA ALA A 6 42.45 19.41 6.19
C ALA A 6 41.81 19.78 4.86
N ILE A 7 40.48 19.64 4.73
CA ILE A 7 39.71 20.20 3.61
C ILE A 7 38.44 20.86 4.17
N SER A 8 38.43 22.18 3.99
CA SER A 8 37.36 23.18 3.90
C SER A 8 35.96 22.94 4.48
N LEU A 9 35.55 23.94 5.25
CA LEU A 9 34.20 24.31 5.64
C LEU A 9 33.29 24.54 4.41
N ILE A 10 32.02 24.13 4.52
CA ILE A 10 30.84 24.34 3.62
C ILE A 10 30.61 23.24 2.57
N ILE A 11 29.62 22.37 2.81
CA ILE A 11 28.45 22.10 1.94
C ILE A 11 27.33 21.46 2.80
N LEU A 12 26.11 21.91 2.51
CA LEU A 12 24.82 21.52 3.04
C LEU A 12 24.47 20.02 2.89
N PHE A 13 23.47 19.63 3.69
CA PHE A 13 22.42 18.66 3.38
C PHE A 13 22.67 17.18 3.69
N VAL A 14 21.87 16.72 4.66
CA VAL A 14 21.47 15.34 5.00
C VAL A 14 22.58 14.34 5.25
N ALA A 15 22.75 14.01 6.54
CA ALA A 15 23.07 12.64 6.89
C ALA A 15 22.01 11.73 6.23
N SER A 16 22.46 10.95 5.24
CA SER A 16 21.74 9.78 4.75
C SER A 16 21.36 8.94 5.96
N CYS A 17 20.10 8.99 6.36
CA CYS A 17 19.55 7.90 7.14
C CYS A 17 19.23 6.85 6.09
N ASP A 18 20.17 5.93 5.88
CA ASP A 18 19.98 4.74 5.07
C ASP A 18 18.74 4.01 5.60
N THR A 19 17.59 4.25 4.99
CA THR A 19 16.38 3.46 5.22
C THR A 19 16.56 2.24 4.33
N GLU A 20 16.97 1.12 4.92
CA GLU A 20 16.81 -0.17 4.25
C GLU A 20 15.35 -0.28 3.80
N PRO A 21 15.06 -0.68 2.54
CA PRO A 21 13.69 -0.77 2.09
C PRO A 21 12.98 -1.79 2.97
N GLU A 22 12.02 -1.30 3.76
CA GLU A 22 11.15 -2.16 4.55
C GLU A 22 10.53 -3.19 3.60
N GLN A 23 10.80 -4.46 3.85
CA GLN A 23 10.35 -5.53 2.97
C GLN A 23 8.88 -5.81 3.27
N ILE A 24 7.98 -5.05 2.63
CA ILE A 24 6.54 -5.16 2.84
C ILE A 24 6.05 -6.55 2.38
N ASN A 25 5.48 -7.29 3.33
CA ASN A 25 4.80 -8.55 3.02
C ASN A 25 3.32 -8.29 2.69
N TYR A 26 3.05 -8.05 1.40
CA TYR A 26 1.71 -7.76 0.91
C TYR A 26 0.69 -8.89 1.16
N ASP A 27 1.12 -10.15 1.29
CA ASP A 27 0.25 -11.29 1.60
C ASP A 27 -0.40 -11.10 2.98
N ILE A 28 0.39 -10.71 3.98
CA ILE A 28 -0.09 -10.47 5.35
C ILE A 28 -1.08 -9.29 5.37
N LEU A 29 -0.75 -8.20 4.68
CA LEU A 29 -1.57 -6.97 4.63
C LEU A 29 -2.99 -7.19 4.11
N VAL A 30 -3.20 -8.22 3.29
CA VAL A 30 -4.51 -8.51 2.69
C VAL A 30 -5.08 -9.86 3.13
N SER A 31 -4.41 -10.57 4.04
CA SER A 31 -4.82 -11.92 4.45
C SER A 31 -6.18 -11.96 5.18
N GLY A 32 -6.61 -10.83 5.75
CA GLY A 32 -7.93 -10.66 6.34
C GLY A 32 -9.01 -10.16 5.37
N SER A 33 -8.72 -10.08 4.07
CA SER A 33 -9.71 -9.69 3.07
C SER A 33 -10.86 -10.69 3.00
N ASP A 34 -12.05 -10.19 2.69
CA ASP A 34 -13.18 -11.05 2.32
C ASP A 34 -12.81 -11.87 1.08
N ASP A 35 -13.17 -13.17 1.10
CA ASP A 35 -12.88 -14.13 0.04
C ASP A 35 -11.39 -14.24 -0.34
N TYR A 36 -10.49 -13.95 0.61
CA TYR A 36 -9.03 -13.95 0.37
C TYR A 36 -8.50 -15.17 -0.39
N PRO A 37 -8.86 -16.43 -0.05
CA PRO A 37 -8.35 -17.60 -0.76
C PRO A 37 -8.70 -17.60 -2.26
N GLN A 38 -9.83 -16.99 -2.66
CA GLN A 38 -10.29 -16.96 -4.03
C GLN A 38 -9.59 -15.87 -4.85
N TYR A 39 -9.34 -14.70 -4.25
CA TYR A 39 -8.85 -13.51 -4.97
C TYR A 39 -7.47 -13.02 -4.50
N LYS A 40 -6.72 -13.87 -3.80
CA LYS A 40 -5.38 -13.58 -3.24
C LYS A 40 -4.47 -12.79 -4.17
N GLU A 41 -4.30 -13.25 -5.41
CA GLU A 41 -3.37 -12.61 -6.35
C GLU A 41 -3.84 -11.20 -6.75
N ALA A 42 -5.14 -11.01 -6.96
CA ALA A 42 -5.72 -9.72 -7.29
C ALA A 42 -5.53 -8.72 -6.14
N PHE A 43 -5.80 -9.15 -4.90
CA PHE A 43 -5.60 -8.34 -3.71
C PHE A 43 -4.14 -7.92 -3.51
N ILE A 44 -3.21 -8.88 -3.57
CA ILE A 44 -1.77 -8.59 -3.44
C ILE A 44 -1.31 -7.62 -4.52
N THR A 45 -1.73 -7.85 -5.77
CA THR A 45 -1.32 -7.04 -6.92
C THR A 45 -1.85 -5.61 -6.80
N ALA A 46 -3.12 -5.45 -6.45
CA ALA A 46 -3.75 -4.14 -6.28
C ALA A 46 -3.15 -3.38 -5.10
N THR A 47 -3.00 -4.02 -3.93
CA THR A 47 -2.39 -3.41 -2.75
C THR A 47 -0.96 -2.97 -3.00
N LYS A 48 -0.14 -3.83 -3.63
CA LYS A 48 1.23 -3.49 -4.02
C LYS A 48 1.25 -2.27 -4.95
N ARG A 49 0.37 -2.23 -5.96
CA ARG A 49 0.29 -1.08 -6.88
C ARG A 49 -0.11 0.20 -6.14
N LEU A 50 -1.07 0.13 -5.23
CA LEU A 50 -1.55 1.30 -4.49
C LEU A 50 -0.50 1.88 -3.56
N ILE A 51 0.23 1.03 -2.83
CA ILE A 51 1.33 1.45 -1.94
C ILE A 51 2.50 2.02 -2.76
N LEU A 52 2.94 1.32 -3.81
CA LEU A 52 4.07 1.79 -4.63
C LEU A 52 3.78 3.11 -5.37
N THR A 53 2.51 3.42 -5.62
CA THR A 53 2.10 4.68 -6.26
C THR A 53 1.74 5.78 -5.26
N GLY A 54 1.88 5.51 -3.95
CA GLY A 54 1.56 6.46 -2.88
C GLY A 54 0.07 6.79 -2.77
N LYS A 55 -0.82 5.94 -3.31
CA LYS A 55 -2.27 6.12 -3.22
C LYS A 55 -2.85 5.62 -1.90
N CYS A 56 -2.15 4.70 -1.25
CA CYS A 56 -2.46 4.15 0.07
C CYS A 56 -1.16 3.95 0.84
N ASP A 57 -1.24 4.00 2.16
CA ASP A 57 -0.14 3.62 3.04
C ASP A 57 -0.29 2.14 3.45
N SER A 58 0.79 1.43 3.76
CA SER A 58 0.68 0.05 4.27
C SER A 58 -0.07 0.01 5.60
N ASN A 59 0.04 1.06 6.42
CA ASN A 59 -0.69 1.19 7.69
C ASN A 59 -2.22 1.19 7.49
N ASP A 60 -2.72 1.69 6.36
CA ASP A 60 -4.16 1.62 6.04
C ASP A 60 -4.61 0.16 5.94
N PHE A 61 -3.81 -0.68 5.27
CA PHE A 61 -4.09 -2.11 5.13
C PHE A 61 -3.93 -2.87 6.45
N GLU A 62 -2.95 -2.51 7.27
CA GLU A 62 -2.79 -3.11 8.61
C GLU A 62 -3.97 -2.78 9.53
N TYR A 63 -4.47 -1.55 9.48
CA TYR A 63 -5.59 -1.11 10.31
C TYR A 63 -6.91 -1.76 9.89
N ILE A 64 -7.19 -1.82 8.59
CA ILE A 64 -8.45 -2.37 8.08
C ILE A 64 -8.42 -3.90 7.99
N GLY A 65 -7.25 -4.49 7.74
CA GLY A 65 -7.05 -5.94 7.60
C GLY A 65 -7.25 -6.49 6.19
N GLY A 66 -7.47 -5.62 5.19
CA GLY A 66 -7.58 -6.01 3.79
C GLY A 66 -8.85 -5.51 3.10
N TRP A 67 -9.18 -6.13 1.98
CA TRP A 67 -10.27 -5.73 1.10
C TRP A 67 -11.62 -6.26 1.60
N VAL A 68 -12.62 -5.40 1.64
CA VAL A 68 -13.97 -5.71 2.14
C VAL A 68 -14.95 -5.85 0.98
N LYS A 69 -15.79 -6.87 0.99
CA LYS A 69 -16.78 -7.12 -0.08
C LYS A 69 -17.75 -5.94 -0.17
N SER A 70 -17.94 -5.41 -1.38
CA SER A 70 -18.92 -4.35 -1.58
C SER A 70 -20.34 -4.88 -1.58
N THR A 71 -21.22 -4.23 -0.80
CA THR A 71 -22.67 -4.50 -0.83
C THR A 71 -23.40 -3.73 -1.93
N ASN A 72 -22.74 -2.77 -2.58
CA ASN A 72 -23.32 -2.01 -3.69
C ASN A 72 -23.21 -2.77 -5.03
N TYR A 73 -22.40 -3.83 -5.06
CA TYR A 73 -22.08 -4.65 -6.22
C TYR A 73 -22.20 -6.12 -5.85
N VAL A 74 -23.42 -6.56 -5.52
CA VAL A 74 -23.66 -7.90 -4.94
C VAL A 74 -23.27 -9.01 -5.90
N ASP A 75 -23.56 -8.84 -7.20
CA ASP A 75 -23.34 -9.86 -8.22
C ASP A 75 -21.95 -9.79 -8.87
N ASP A 76 -21.20 -8.72 -8.63
CA ASP A 76 -19.85 -8.52 -9.18
C ASP A 76 -18.78 -8.79 -8.11
N PRO A 77 -17.58 -9.25 -8.48
CA PRO A 77 -16.48 -9.50 -7.54
C PRO A 77 -15.77 -8.19 -7.17
N ILE A 78 -16.53 -7.22 -6.67
CA ILE A 78 -16.04 -5.90 -6.29
C ILE A 78 -15.86 -5.80 -4.78
N TYR A 79 -14.69 -5.33 -4.39
CA TYR A 79 -14.26 -5.13 -3.02
C TYR A 79 -13.79 -3.69 -2.85
N PHE A 80 -13.73 -3.18 -1.63
CA PHE A 80 -13.24 -1.85 -1.34
C PHE A 80 -12.27 -1.83 -0.17
N MET A 81 -11.47 -0.77 -0.13
CA MET A 81 -10.56 -0.43 0.96
C MET A 81 -10.66 1.07 1.24
N TYR A 82 -10.39 1.48 2.48
CA TYR A 82 -10.15 2.88 2.80
C TYR A 82 -8.65 3.15 2.79
N CYS A 83 -8.24 4.21 2.10
CA CYS A 83 -6.87 4.71 2.13
C CYS A 83 -6.88 6.15 2.64
N GLY A 84 -6.23 6.40 3.77
CA GLY A 84 -6.31 7.67 4.49
C GLY A 84 -7.61 7.80 5.30
N GLU A 85 -8.54 8.63 4.84
CA GLU A 85 -9.74 8.96 5.62
C GLU A 85 -10.81 7.85 5.57
N MET A 86 -11.47 7.62 6.71
CA MET A 86 -12.62 6.70 6.84
C MET A 86 -13.92 7.34 6.32
N SER A 87 -13.87 7.87 5.10
CA SER A 87 -14.97 8.55 4.40
C SER A 87 -15.12 7.99 2.99
N ASN A 88 -16.18 8.38 2.27
CA ASN A 88 -16.36 7.92 0.88
C ASN A 88 -15.21 8.38 -0.03
N ASP A 89 -14.60 9.54 0.24
CA ASP A 89 -13.48 10.07 -0.55
C ASP A 89 -12.20 9.22 -0.38
N GLY A 90 -12.07 8.54 0.76
CA GLY A 90 -11.00 7.58 1.04
C GLY A 90 -11.25 6.18 0.47
N LYS A 91 -12.46 5.88 -0.04
CA LYS A 91 -12.74 4.56 -0.61
C LYS A 91 -12.09 4.36 -1.96
N ILE A 92 -11.48 3.19 -2.13
CA ILE A 92 -10.98 2.68 -3.39
C ILE A 92 -11.61 1.32 -3.62
N TYR A 93 -12.16 1.11 -4.81
CA TYR A 93 -12.76 -0.15 -5.22
C TYR A 93 -11.81 -0.93 -6.11
N LEU A 94 -11.91 -2.25 -6.04
CA LEU A 94 -11.20 -3.22 -6.88
C LEU A 94 -12.21 -4.22 -7.41
N ASN A 95 -12.27 -4.37 -8.74
CA ASN A 95 -12.86 -5.57 -9.36
C ASN A 95 -11.78 -6.65 -9.41
N THR A 96 -11.95 -7.76 -8.69
CA THR A 96 -10.90 -8.79 -8.56
C THR A 96 -10.80 -9.72 -9.77
N GLU A 97 -11.78 -9.72 -10.67
CA GLU A 97 -11.70 -10.44 -11.95
C GLU A 97 -10.92 -9.66 -13.01
N THR A 98 -11.11 -8.34 -13.08
CA THR A 98 -10.47 -7.51 -14.11
C THR A 98 -9.18 -6.85 -13.62
N GLY A 99 -9.00 -6.74 -12.30
CA GLY A 99 -7.92 -5.95 -11.68
C GLY A 99 -8.13 -4.44 -11.78
N GLU A 100 -9.32 -3.99 -12.21
CA GLU A 100 -9.65 -2.57 -12.31
C GLU A 100 -9.77 -1.94 -10.92
N VAL A 101 -9.07 -0.82 -10.73
CA VAL A 101 -9.10 -0.03 -9.50
C VAL A 101 -9.71 1.34 -9.79
N PHE A 102 -10.77 1.70 -9.07
CA PHE A 102 -11.55 2.91 -9.32
C PHE A 102 -12.07 3.57 -8.04
N ARG A 103 -12.56 4.80 -8.17
CA ARG A 103 -13.27 5.57 -7.14
C ARG A 103 -14.66 5.92 -7.65
N GLN A 104 -15.59 6.13 -6.72
CA GLN A 104 -16.93 6.63 -6.98
C GLN A 104 -17.07 8.07 -6.51
#